data_AF-A0A7S0MY76-F1
#
_entry.id   AF-A0A7S0MY76-F1
#
_cell.length_a   1.000
_cell.length_b   1.000
_cell.length_c   1.000
_cell.angle_alpha   90.00
_cell.angle_beta   90.00
_cell.angle_gamma   90.00
#
_symmetry.space_group_name_H-M   'P 1'
#
loop_
_entity.id
_entity.type
_entity.pdbx_description
1 polymer ?
#
loop_
_entity_poly.entity_id
_entity_poly.type
_entity_poly.pdbx_seq_one_letter_code
_entity_poly.pdbx_strand_id
1 'polypeptide(L)'
;LPANLTLVSASLVPDLTRLEVTLNAPVESAGLACADVFTAETADKLGVGCEVVGTKLTAYLTIESTVQPGDLIELKPDALLSRSGAPFGGSMTVSLLSELAPPRLVLSYPSKVGLGCGASAAGFAVVLDAAGSVEPTGRANMTLTWGVTDAPSADSLATVQGTLAAGGDVVNLGSDLAAGTYQFSLLAQSTFGSASANTSRDFTVTKLEDPIPVLTLDGSDARVFAMAQGTRVRVDVDVSSVCSGADSSAARKLLAHDPRLARKLRMRQLLQETGATMEYNWTFAAGSATFDTFSMRMHSKDLTIPPTPPNMMSGTTYTLQLSAGLAGSTAATLTVQLTPEASPLVAHVNVSAATALSTAPLAMTGAGSYDPDAVFDTSTPLGYKWACATAAGGLCVGATGTNAPPSDRALYVMPANGLTPGDYVFTLTVTKDTRESKAVANVRIVQGSTGVPGSAPTVIVGSISRWCGASECTMAEHNPTTNMVLMAHPDNVPATEVSYTWSSSNLNLASVVTNGRTLVVPADAFADVTLASITVAMGGAGDSSGDAAISVPMAQVPQCVLDDPSPLQGFAFGGTNFTVVGSCAGS
;
A
#
# COMPACT_ATOMS: atom_id res chain seq x y z
N LEU A 1 33.18 63.97 19.51
CA LEU A 1 33.62 62.57 19.44
C LEU A 1 32.36 61.73 19.41
N PRO A 2 32.23 60.74 18.51
CA PRO A 2 31.11 59.80 18.57
C PRO A 2 31.06 59.15 19.97
N ALA A 3 29.86 58.92 20.49
CA ALA A 3 29.68 58.28 21.79
C ALA A 3 30.30 56.87 21.77
N ASN A 4 30.90 56.45 22.88
CA ASN A 4 31.46 55.10 23.01
C ASN A 4 30.35 54.06 22.77
N LEU A 5 30.64 53.07 21.92
CA LEU A 5 29.74 51.94 21.69
C LEU A 5 29.81 50.99 22.90
N THR A 6 28.69 50.85 23.60
CA THR A 6 28.57 50.02 24.80
C THR A 6 27.51 48.94 24.63
N LEU A 7 27.76 47.80 25.27
CA LEU A 7 26.84 46.68 25.34
C LEU A 7 25.63 47.05 26.24
N VAL A 8 24.42 46.88 25.73
CA VAL A 8 23.14 47.22 26.40
C VAL A 8 22.43 45.98 26.95
N SER A 9 22.46 44.88 26.20
CA SER A 9 21.96 43.58 26.63
C SER A 9 22.66 42.45 25.89
N ALA A 10 22.79 41.29 26.52
CA ALA A 10 23.20 40.04 25.88
C ALA A 10 22.16 38.98 26.26
N SER A 11 21.48 38.41 25.27
CA SER A 11 20.41 37.46 25.53
C SER A 11 20.43 36.29 24.56
N LEU A 12 20.30 35.09 25.10
CA LEU A 12 20.14 33.89 24.30
C LEU A 12 18.72 33.81 23.76
N VAL A 13 18.58 33.55 22.46
CA VAL A 13 17.24 33.31 21.88
C VAL A 13 16.68 31.96 22.33
N PRO A 14 15.36 31.74 22.25
CA PRO A 14 14.73 30.54 22.83
C PRO A 14 15.22 29.20 22.26
N ASP A 15 15.66 29.17 20.99
CA ASP A 15 16.22 27.97 20.36
C ASP A 15 17.71 27.72 20.69
N LEU A 16 18.35 28.66 21.42
CA LEU A 16 19.76 28.61 21.82
C LEU A 16 20.76 28.42 20.67
N THR A 17 20.36 28.75 19.45
CA THR A 17 21.25 28.73 18.27
C THR A 17 22.04 30.02 18.12
N ARG A 18 21.61 31.10 18.80
CA ARG A 18 22.28 32.41 18.73
C ARG A 18 22.23 33.18 20.05
N LEU A 19 23.28 33.97 20.29
CA LEU A 19 23.31 35.02 21.30
C LEU A 19 23.03 36.36 20.61
N GLU A 20 21.95 37.03 20.99
CA GLU A 20 21.64 38.40 20.54
C GLU A 20 22.21 39.41 21.54
N VAL A 21 23.16 40.21 21.08
CA VAL A 21 23.78 41.31 21.82
C VAL A 21 23.27 42.62 21.26
N THR A 22 22.69 43.48 22.10
CA THR A 22 22.24 44.82 21.72
C THR A 22 23.29 45.85 22.09
N LEU A 23 23.60 46.74 21.15
CA LEU A 23 24.52 47.87 21.27
C LEU A 23 23.74 49.17 21.43
N ASN A 24 24.34 50.17 22.07
CA ASN A 24 23.72 51.49 22.28
C ASN A 24 23.68 52.38 21.01
N ALA A 25 24.39 51.98 19.95
CA ALA A 25 24.47 52.69 18.66
C ALA A 25 24.60 51.70 17.49
N PRO A 26 24.20 52.10 16.26
CA PRO A 26 24.29 51.23 15.10
C PRO A 26 25.72 51.08 14.59
N VAL A 27 26.03 49.92 14.02
CA VAL A 27 27.29 49.58 13.35
C VAL A 27 26.98 49.17 11.91
N GLU A 28 27.90 49.47 10.99
CA GLU A 28 27.79 49.06 9.59
C GLU A 28 27.74 47.52 9.49
N SER A 29 26.85 47.00 8.63
CA SER A 29 26.62 45.57 8.52
C SER A 29 27.89 44.83 8.11
N ALA A 30 28.23 43.79 8.87
CA ALA A 30 29.46 43.03 8.67
C ALA A 30 29.34 41.61 9.21
N GLY A 31 29.78 40.63 8.41
CA GLY A 31 30.17 39.32 8.91
C GLY A 31 31.57 39.39 9.51
N LEU A 32 31.73 38.87 10.72
CA LEU A 32 32.95 38.94 11.53
C LEU A 32 33.22 37.58 12.18
N ALA A 33 34.49 37.25 12.42
CA ALA A 33 34.78 36.15 13.34
C ALA A 33 34.44 36.61 14.76
N CYS A 34 33.82 35.75 15.58
CA CYS A 34 33.53 36.10 16.97
C CYS A 34 34.80 36.41 17.77
N ALA A 35 35.93 35.78 17.40
CA ALA A 35 37.25 36.08 17.94
C ALA A 35 37.71 37.52 17.67
N ASP A 36 37.21 38.20 16.64
CA ASP A 36 37.56 39.60 16.36
C ASP A 36 36.74 40.58 17.21
N VAL A 37 35.56 40.15 17.65
CA VAL A 37 34.59 41.00 18.37
C VAL A 37 34.67 40.84 19.88
N PHE A 38 34.85 39.62 20.36
CA PHE A 38 34.82 39.25 21.77
C PHE A 38 36.21 38.97 22.34
N THR A 39 36.37 39.04 23.67
CA THR A 39 37.60 38.57 24.34
C THR A 39 37.85 37.09 24.04
N ALA A 40 39.09 36.62 24.17
CA ALA A 40 39.43 35.21 23.88
C ALA A 40 38.55 34.24 24.68
N GLU A 41 38.39 34.49 25.98
CA GLU A 41 37.53 33.68 26.86
C GLU A 41 36.07 33.64 26.39
N THR A 42 35.55 34.78 25.92
CA THR A 42 34.17 34.86 25.43
C THR A 42 34.01 34.18 24.06
N ALA A 43 34.98 34.40 23.16
CA ALA A 43 34.98 33.81 21.83
C ALA A 43 35.06 32.28 21.86
N ASP A 44 35.87 31.72 22.78
CA ASP A 44 36.00 30.27 22.99
C ASP A 44 34.67 29.62 23.38
N LYS A 45 33.78 30.37 24.06
CA LYS A 45 32.44 29.87 24.44
C LYS A 45 31.41 30.00 23.32
N LEU A 46 31.53 31.00 22.43
CA LEU A 46 30.48 31.38 21.46
C LEU A 46 30.56 30.63 20.12
N GLY A 47 31.73 30.18 19.70
CA GLY A 47 31.92 29.49 18.40
C GLY A 47 32.36 30.42 17.26
N VAL A 48 32.00 30.08 16.02
CA VAL A 48 32.77 30.50 14.83
C VAL A 48 32.34 31.82 14.18
N GLY A 49 31.06 32.19 14.22
CA GLY A 49 30.52 33.25 13.36
C GLY A 49 29.72 34.31 14.09
N CYS A 50 29.99 35.58 13.79
CA CYS A 50 29.28 36.73 14.33
C CYS A 50 28.81 37.66 13.20
N GLU A 51 27.62 38.21 13.33
CA GLU A 51 27.05 39.17 12.37
C GLU A 51 26.54 40.40 13.10
N VAL A 52 26.89 41.59 12.63
CA VAL A 52 26.34 42.84 13.16
C VAL A 52 25.42 43.47 12.14
N VAL A 53 24.21 43.85 12.53
CA VAL A 53 23.24 44.59 11.71
C VAL A 53 22.60 45.70 12.54
N GLY A 54 22.96 46.96 12.26
CA GLY A 54 22.47 48.10 13.03
C GLY A 54 22.94 48.00 14.47
N THR A 55 22.01 48.00 15.43
CA THR A 55 22.32 47.90 16.87
C THR A 55 22.40 46.46 17.38
N LYS A 56 22.22 45.44 16.52
CA LYS A 56 22.22 44.03 16.91
C LYS A 56 23.50 43.34 16.45
N LEU A 57 24.21 42.72 17.39
CA LEU A 57 25.29 41.77 17.16
C LEU A 57 24.76 40.37 17.48
N THR A 58 24.78 39.49 16.49
CA THR A 58 24.33 38.10 16.61
C THR A 58 25.54 37.18 16.57
N ALA A 59 25.77 36.41 17.63
CA ALA A 59 26.76 35.33 17.63
C ALA A 59 26.05 33.99 17.37
N TYR A 60 26.47 33.27 16.32
CA TYR A 60 25.92 31.96 15.97
C TYR A 60 26.63 30.88 16.78
N LEU A 61 25.87 30.19 17.61
CA LEU A 61 26.38 29.21 18.54
C LEU A 61 26.44 27.84 17.86
N THR A 62 27.58 27.17 17.96
CA THR A 62 27.74 25.79 17.49
C THR A 62 27.22 24.80 18.54
N ILE A 63 27.10 23.54 18.16
CA ILE A 63 26.77 22.44 19.09
C ILE A 63 27.79 22.29 20.24
N GLU A 64 29.01 22.80 20.05
CA GLU A 64 30.10 22.79 21.04
C GLU A 64 30.12 24.04 21.93
N SER A 65 29.27 25.03 21.67
CA SER A 65 29.23 26.27 22.47
C SER A 65 28.86 25.97 23.92
N THR A 66 29.62 26.56 24.84
CA THR A 66 29.42 26.39 26.30
C THR A 66 28.77 27.61 26.96
N VAL A 67 28.32 28.61 26.20
CA VAL A 67 27.66 29.80 26.78
C VAL A 67 26.39 29.40 27.51
N GLN A 68 26.28 29.84 28.76
CA GLN A 68 25.15 29.63 29.66
C GLN A 68 24.53 30.97 30.09
N PRO A 69 23.25 30.98 30.51
CA PRO A 69 22.65 32.11 31.20
C PRO A 69 23.44 32.41 32.48
N GLY A 70 23.78 33.69 32.70
CA GLY A 70 24.64 34.15 33.79
C GLY A 70 26.12 34.28 33.43
N ASP A 71 26.56 33.71 32.31
CA ASP A 71 27.94 33.92 31.83
C ASP A 71 28.21 35.39 31.54
N LEU A 72 29.43 35.84 31.83
CA LEU A 72 29.90 37.17 31.44
C LEU A 72 30.39 37.12 29.99
N ILE A 73 29.92 38.05 29.16
CA ILE A 73 30.34 38.26 27.77
C ILE A 73 31.01 39.62 27.68
N GLU A 74 32.23 39.65 27.15
CA GLU A 74 33.05 40.86 27.05
C GLU A 74 33.48 41.17 25.63
N LEU A 75 33.32 42.43 25.22
CA LEU A 75 33.78 42.92 23.91
C LEU A 75 35.26 43.31 23.97
N LYS A 76 35.99 43.05 22.89
CA LYS A 76 37.34 43.59 22.70
C LYS A 76 37.25 45.12 22.53
N PRO A 77 38.06 45.91 23.25
CA PRO A 77 38.00 47.38 23.17
C PRO A 77 38.19 47.95 21.75
N ASP A 78 38.95 47.24 20.93
CA ASP A 78 39.39 47.74 19.62
C ASP A 78 38.74 47.03 18.42
N ALA A 79 37.87 46.04 18.66
CA ALA A 79 37.35 45.11 17.66
C ALA A 79 36.78 45.73 16.38
N LEU A 80 36.17 46.91 16.51
CA LEU A 80 35.30 47.51 15.49
C LEU A 80 35.61 48.99 15.25
N LEU A 81 36.73 49.48 15.78
CA LEU A 81 37.21 50.87 15.62
C LEU A 81 37.26 51.30 14.14
N SER A 82 37.67 50.40 13.26
CA SER A 82 37.79 50.66 11.82
C SER A 82 36.45 50.82 11.10
N ARG A 83 35.34 50.40 11.71
CA ARG A 83 34.00 50.42 11.10
C ARG A 83 33.02 51.38 11.77
N SER A 84 33.19 51.68 13.07
CA SER A 84 32.33 52.63 13.80
C SER A 84 32.94 54.02 13.97
N GLY A 85 34.27 54.16 13.82
CA GLY A 85 34.99 55.39 14.14
C GLY A 85 35.04 55.71 15.65
N ALA A 86 34.64 54.78 16.53
CA ALA A 86 34.62 54.93 17.98
C ALA A 86 35.11 53.65 18.68
N PRO A 87 35.85 53.75 19.80
CA PRO A 87 36.24 52.59 20.59
C PRO A 87 35.02 51.88 21.18
N PHE A 88 35.13 50.55 21.30
CA PHE A 88 34.14 49.69 21.93
C PHE A 88 34.51 49.46 23.39
N GLY A 89 33.53 49.18 24.24
CA GLY A 89 33.81 48.72 25.60
C GLY A 89 32.54 48.32 26.33
N GLY A 90 32.66 47.32 27.20
CA GLY A 90 31.56 46.87 28.05
C GLY A 90 31.55 45.36 28.26
N SER A 91 31.04 44.96 29.42
CA SER A 91 30.80 43.58 29.82
C SER A 91 29.34 43.44 30.22
N MET A 92 28.71 42.32 29.88
CA MET A 92 27.33 42.06 30.31
C MET A 92 27.11 40.58 30.58
N THR A 93 26.25 40.28 31.55
CA THR A 93 25.82 38.91 31.84
C THR A 93 24.76 38.49 30.83
N VAL A 94 24.87 37.25 30.34
CA VAL A 94 23.87 36.65 29.44
C VAL A 94 22.58 36.42 30.20
N SER A 95 21.47 36.96 29.69
CA SER A 95 20.13 36.60 30.16
C SER A 95 19.46 35.60 29.20
N LEU A 96 18.45 34.89 29.70
CA LEU A 96 17.49 34.19 28.86
C LEU A 96 16.39 35.16 28.41
N LEU A 97 16.06 35.17 27.12
CA LEU A 97 14.93 35.95 26.60
C LEU A 97 13.57 35.37 27.01
N SER A 98 13.48 34.08 27.31
CA SER A 98 12.26 33.39 27.72
C SER A 98 12.56 32.12 28.51
N GLU A 99 11.52 31.48 29.06
CA GLU A 99 11.61 30.09 29.51
C GLU A 99 12.07 29.18 28.37
N LEU A 100 12.91 28.20 28.70
CA LEU A 100 13.39 27.19 27.75
C LEU A 100 12.25 26.26 27.38
N ALA A 101 12.15 25.93 26.10
CA ALA A 101 11.27 24.85 25.68
C ALA A 101 11.72 23.55 26.37
N PRO A 102 10.79 22.75 26.91
CA PRO A 102 11.15 21.51 27.59
C PRO A 102 11.68 20.46 26.59
N PRO A 103 12.54 19.52 27.02
CA PRO A 103 13.07 18.45 26.19
C PRO A 103 11.99 17.62 25.49
N ARG A 104 12.26 17.19 24.25
CA ARG A 104 11.37 16.28 23.53
C ARG A 104 11.82 14.85 23.73
N LEU A 105 11.07 14.11 24.55
CA LEU A 105 11.27 12.68 24.74
C LEU A 105 10.80 11.87 23.53
N VAL A 106 11.71 11.09 22.96
CA VAL A 106 11.41 10.06 21.96
C VAL A 106 11.83 8.73 22.55
N LEU A 107 10.87 7.82 22.62
CA LEU A 107 11.05 6.53 23.25
C LEU A 107 10.75 5.42 22.25
N SER A 108 11.70 4.49 22.16
CA SER A 108 11.63 3.21 21.47
C SER A 108 11.65 2.14 22.56
N TYR A 109 10.49 1.62 22.93
CA TYR A 109 10.38 0.54 23.93
C TYR A 109 9.44 -0.57 23.45
N PRO A 110 9.63 -1.80 23.95
CA PRO A 110 8.72 -2.89 23.68
C PRO A 110 7.42 -2.71 24.48
N SER A 111 6.28 -2.82 23.81
CA SER A 111 4.97 -2.91 24.47
C SER A 111 4.72 -4.28 25.12
N LYS A 112 5.47 -5.32 24.69
CA LYS A 112 5.48 -6.69 25.24
C LYS A 112 6.87 -7.32 25.14
N VAL A 113 7.23 -8.15 26.11
CA VAL A 113 8.51 -8.86 26.17
C VAL A 113 8.25 -10.37 26.27
N GLY A 114 8.86 -11.16 25.38
CA GLY A 114 8.80 -12.63 25.39
C GLY A 114 10.20 -13.25 25.23
N LEU A 115 10.36 -14.49 25.68
CA LEU A 115 11.56 -15.30 25.45
C LEU A 115 11.54 -15.83 24.02
N GLY A 116 12.31 -15.23 23.12
CA GLY A 116 12.43 -15.77 21.77
C GLY A 116 13.28 -17.05 21.68
N CYS A 117 13.08 -17.82 20.61
CA CYS A 117 13.65 -19.15 20.46
C CYS A 117 15.19 -19.10 20.28
N GLY A 118 15.93 -19.78 21.17
CA GLY A 118 17.36 -20.05 21.00
C GLY A 118 18.32 -19.02 21.61
N ALA A 119 17.82 -17.97 22.26
CA ALA A 119 18.64 -17.26 23.22
C ALA A 119 18.96 -18.24 24.36
N SER A 120 20.25 -18.37 24.71
CA SER A 120 20.59 -18.88 26.04
C SER A 120 19.80 -18.10 27.09
N ALA A 121 19.56 -18.67 28.28
CA ALA A 121 18.90 -17.97 29.39
C ALA A 121 19.43 -16.55 29.67
N ALA A 122 20.63 -16.20 29.17
CA ALA A 122 21.24 -14.88 29.20
C ALA A 122 20.89 -13.89 28.04
N GLY A 123 19.99 -14.21 27.11
CA GLY A 123 19.93 -13.53 25.81
C GLY A 123 18.70 -12.69 25.46
N PHE A 124 17.63 -12.66 26.27
CA PHE A 124 16.54 -11.71 26.05
C PHE A 124 16.74 -10.50 26.93
N ALA A 125 17.11 -9.39 26.31
CA ALA A 125 17.22 -8.09 26.92
C ALA A 125 15.93 -7.32 26.66
N VAL A 126 15.23 -6.85 27.70
CA VAL A 126 14.30 -5.74 27.48
C VAL A 126 15.15 -4.50 27.25
N VAL A 127 15.20 -4.04 26.01
CA VAL A 127 15.92 -2.82 25.64
C VAL A 127 14.92 -1.67 25.64
N LEU A 128 15.16 -0.70 26.52
CA LEU A 128 14.49 0.58 26.54
C LEU A 128 15.43 1.59 25.90
N ASP A 129 15.00 2.25 24.83
CA ASP A 129 15.85 3.16 24.07
C ASP A 129 15.21 4.55 23.99
N ALA A 130 15.95 5.56 24.40
CA ALA A 130 15.61 6.96 24.37
C ALA A 130 16.62 7.80 23.57
N ALA A 131 17.51 7.17 22.78
CA ALA A 131 18.55 7.85 22.02
C ALA A 131 18.01 8.83 20.96
N GLY A 132 16.74 8.68 20.58
CA GLY A 132 16.05 9.65 19.71
C GLY A 132 15.56 10.90 20.45
N SER A 133 15.66 10.95 21.78
CA SER A 133 15.24 12.11 22.58
C SER A 133 16.17 13.28 22.28
N VAL A 134 15.59 14.46 22.06
CA VAL A 134 16.33 15.63 21.65
C VAL A 134 16.06 16.79 22.59
N GLU A 135 17.14 17.48 22.95
CA GLU A 135 17.03 18.82 23.49
C GLU A 135 16.56 19.76 22.35
N PRO A 136 15.62 20.69 22.57
CA PRO A 136 15.13 21.57 21.51
C PRO A 136 16.22 22.46 20.91
N THR A 137 17.33 22.58 21.62
CA THR A 137 18.54 23.33 21.29
C THR A 137 19.44 22.60 20.29
N GLY A 138 19.23 21.30 20.08
CA GLY A 138 20.14 20.42 19.34
C GLY A 138 21.50 20.17 20.00
N ARG A 139 21.72 20.64 21.23
CA ARG A 139 22.95 20.40 22.00
C ARG A 139 22.83 19.11 22.81
N ALA A 140 23.99 18.53 23.15
CA ALA A 140 24.08 17.33 23.99
C ALA A 140 23.97 17.66 25.50
N ASN A 141 23.08 18.58 25.88
CA ASN A 141 22.94 19.07 27.26
C ASN A 141 21.62 18.58 27.88
N MET A 142 21.34 17.28 27.73
CA MET A 142 20.19 16.63 28.33
C MET A 142 20.66 15.46 29.18
N THR A 143 20.15 15.38 30.40
CA THR A 143 20.30 14.18 31.24
C THR A 143 19.02 13.37 31.17
N LEU A 144 19.15 12.09 30.84
CA LEU A 144 18.07 11.11 30.88
C LEU A 144 18.16 10.31 32.17
N THR A 145 17.09 10.31 32.96
CA THR A 145 16.98 9.54 34.20
C THR A 145 15.83 8.56 34.06
N TRP A 146 16.16 7.27 34.06
CA TRP A 146 15.18 6.19 34.04
C TRP A 146 14.73 5.85 35.46
N GLY A 147 13.45 5.55 35.61
CA GLY A 147 12.84 5.09 36.84
C GLY A 147 11.91 3.92 36.59
N VAL A 148 11.69 3.12 37.63
CA VAL A 148 10.62 2.12 37.70
C VAL A 148 9.82 2.43 38.96
N THR A 149 8.52 2.65 38.77
CA THR A 149 7.58 3.07 39.82
C THR A 149 6.79 1.91 40.37
N ASP A 150 6.59 0.85 39.57
CA ASP A 150 5.88 -0.36 39.97
C ASP A 150 6.43 -1.60 39.24
N ALA A 151 6.36 -2.75 39.89
CA ALA A 151 6.81 -4.03 39.35
C ALA A 151 5.99 -5.19 39.94
N PRO A 152 5.99 -6.38 39.31
CA PRO A 152 5.20 -7.52 39.76
C PRO A 152 5.58 -8.05 41.15
N SER A 153 6.81 -7.76 41.61
CA SER A 153 7.32 -8.14 42.92
C SER A 153 8.37 -7.15 43.41
N ALA A 154 8.64 -7.13 44.72
CA ALA A 154 9.69 -6.29 45.31
C ALA A 154 11.09 -6.67 44.80
N ASP A 155 11.35 -7.96 44.58
CA ASP A 155 12.63 -8.46 44.04
C ASP A 155 12.82 -8.02 42.58
N SER A 156 11.74 -8.07 41.79
CA SER A 156 11.73 -7.54 40.41
C SER A 156 12.00 -6.05 40.38
N LEU A 157 11.41 -5.29 41.29
CA LEU A 157 11.62 -3.85 41.40
C LEU A 157 13.09 -3.53 41.71
N ALA A 158 13.66 -4.19 42.72
CA ALA A 158 15.05 -3.98 43.12
C ALA A 158 16.04 -4.34 41.99
N THR A 159 15.77 -5.42 41.26
CA THR A 159 16.57 -5.85 40.11
C THR A 159 16.57 -4.79 39.01
N VAL A 160 15.38 -4.33 38.61
CA VAL A 160 15.23 -3.32 37.55
C VAL A 160 15.85 -1.98 37.97
N GLN A 161 15.63 -1.54 39.21
CA GLN A 161 16.23 -0.30 39.74
C GLN A 161 17.75 -0.33 39.69
N GLY A 162 18.37 -1.46 40.05
CA GLY A 162 19.82 -1.63 39.97
C GLY A 162 20.37 -1.48 38.55
N THR A 163 19.61 -1.91 37.54
CA THR A 163 19.99 -1.78 36.13
C THR A 163 19.80 -0.36 35.60
N LEU A 164 18.68 0.29 35.92
CA LEU A 164 18.39 1.67 35.48
C LEU A 164 19.40 2.69 36.04
N ALA A 165 19.96 2.43 37.23
CA ALA A 165 20.96 3.28 37.87
C ALA A 165 22.30 3.35 37.09
N ALA A 166 22.56 2.44 36.15
CA ALA A 166 23.73 2.49 35.28
C ALA A 166 23.69 3.68 34.30
N GLY A 167 22.51 4.25 34.05
CA GLY A 167 22.31 5.43 33.22
C GLY A 167 22.49 5.18 31.71
N GLY A 168 22.30 6.24 30.93
CA GLY A 168 22.48 6.24 29.48
C GLY A 168 21.17 6.26 28.69
N ASP A 169 21.31 6.47 27.37
CA ASP A 169 20.18 6.62 26.46
C ASP A 169 19.52 5.26 26.14
N VAL A 170 20.23 4.16 26.39
CA VAL A 170 19.75 2.79 26.16
C VAL A 170 19.95 1.96 27.42
N VAL A 171 18.87 1.35 27.93
CA VAL A 171 18.89 0.48 29.11
C VAL A 171 18.49 -0.94 28.73
N ASN A 172 19.26 -1.92 29.20
CA ASN A 172 19.02 -3.34 28.98
C ASN A 172 18.68 -4.04 30.30
N LEU A 173 17.42 -4.41 30.52
CA LEU A 173 16.94 -5.00 31.77
C LEU A 173 17.25 -6.50 31.93
N GLY A 174 17.91 -7.13 30.97
CA GLY A 174 18.21 -8.57 30.99
C GLY A 174 16.98 -9.48 30.86
N SER A 175 17.19 -10.79 31.06
CA SER A 175 16.20 -11.85 30.77
C SER A 175 15.39 -12.31 31.98
N ASP A 176 15.93 -12.07 33.18
CA ASP A 176 15.46 -12.64 34.44
C ASP A 176 14.29 -11.87 35.08
N LEU A 177 13.60 -11.03 34.32
CA LEU A 177 12.40 -10.34 34.81
C LEU A 177 11.30 -11.35 35.17
N ALA A 178 10.59 -11.15 36.28
CA ALA A 178 9.38 -11.93 36.54
C ALA A 178 8.28 -11.60 35.52
N ALA A 179 7.38 -12.55 35.27
CA ALA A 179 6.16 -12.25 34.52
C ALA A 179 5.30 -11.23 35.28
N GLY A 180 4.64 -10.33 34.53
CA GLY A 180 3.75 -9.30 35.06
C GLY A 180 4.01 -7.92 34.43
N THR A 181 3.37 -6.91 35.01
CA THR A 181 3.38 -5.53 34.52
C THR A 181 4.38 -4.68 35.29
N TYR A 182 5.17 -3.89 34.56
CA TYR A 182 6.13 -2.93 35.08
C TYR A 182 5.70 -1.52 34.66
N GLN A 183 5.77 -0.56 35.58
CA GLN A 183 5.58 0.86 35.29
C GLN A 183 6.92 1.58 35.34
N PHE A 184 7.29 2.20 34.24
CA PHE A 184 8.52 2.96 34.09
C PHE A 184 8.23 4.45 33.99
N SER A 185 9.20 5.25 34.39
CA SER A 185 9.24 6.68 34.13
C SER A 185 10.57 7.02 33.45
N LEU A 186 10.53 7.90 32.46
CA LEU A 186 11.72 8.53 31.90
C LEU A 186 11.63 10.03 32.11
N LEU A 187 12.60 10.59 32.83
CA LEU A 187 12.77 12.01 33.02
C LEU A 187 13.90 12.52 32.13
N ALA A 188 13.58 13.41 31.19
CA ALA A 188 14.57 14.24 30.52
C ALA A 188 14.67 15.59 31.24
N GLN A 189 15.88 15.98 31.61
CA GLN A 189 16.19 17.28 32.19
C GLN A 189 17.20 17.99 31.29
N SER A 190 16.86 19.19 30.82
CA SER A 190 17.89 20.05 30.21
C SER A 190 18.87 20.48 31.30
N THR A 191 20.16 20.33 31.03
CA THR A 191 21.24 20.82 31.89
C THR A 191 21.62 22.25 31.55
N PHE A 192 20.87 22.92 30.67
CA PHE A 192 21.12 24.29 30.24
C PHE A 192 20.46 25.29 31.21
N GLY A 193 21.29 26.08 31.91
CA GLY A 193 20.87 27.06 32.90
C GLY A 193 20.37 26.49 34.25
N SER A 194 20.11 27.37 35.22
CA SER A 194 19.57 27.00 36.54
C SER A 194 18.05 26.74 36.54
N ALA A 195 17.36 27.08 35.45
CA ALA A 195 15.94 26.81 35.25
C ALA A 195 15.81 25.50 34.47
N SER A 196 15.81 24.38 35.19
CA SER A 196 15.72 23.05 34.58
C SER A 196 14.32 22.81 34.02
N ALA A 197 14.14 23.07 32.72
CA ALA A 197 13.00 22.57 31.98
C ALA A 197 13.11 21.03 31.93
N ASN A 198 12.07 20.35 32.41
CA ASN A 198 12.03 18.91 32.47
C ASN A 198 10.80 18.37 31.72
N THR A 199 10.90 17.13 31.26
CA THR A 199 9.78 16.38 30.71
C THR A 199 9.87 14.97 31.24
N SER A 200 8.78 14.50 31.84
CA SER A 200 8.64 13.12 32.28
C SER A 200 7.67 12.39 31.37
N ARG A 201 7.92 11.12 31.11
CA ARG A 201 7.00 10.22 30.42
C ARG A 201 6.94 8.90 31.15
N ASP A 202 5.73 8.55 31.58
CA ASP A 202 5.45 7.24 32.17
C ASP A 202 5.00 6.27 31.08
N PHE A 203 5.39 5.00 31.19
CA PHE A 203 4.99 3.94 30.26
C PHE A 203 4.99 2.57 30.92
N THR A 204 4.23 1.65 30.34
CA THR A 204 4.01 0.31 30.89
C THR A 204 4.65 -0.75 30.00
N VAL A 205 5.34 -1.71 30.59
CA VAL A 205 5.85 -2.91 29.89
C VAL A 205 5.27 -4.14 30.56
N THR A 206 4.71 -5.07 29.78
CA THR A 206 4.19 -6.34 30.30
C THR A 206 5.05 -7.50 29.81
N LYS A 207 5.58 -8.29 30.75
CA LYS A 207 6.18 -9.59 30.48
C LYS A 207 5.14 -10.66 30.71
N LEU A 208 4.90 -11.50 29.71
CA LEU A 208 3.92 -12.58 29.81
C LEU A 208 4.55 -13.83 30.42
N GLU A 209 3.74 -14.63 31.12
CA GLU A 209 4.16 -15.93 31.69
C GLU A 209 4.42 -16.95 30.57
N ASP A 210 3.50 -17.03 29.62
CA ASP A 210 3.64 -17.84 28.42
C ASP A 210 4.02 -17.00 27.19
N PRO A 211 4.90 -17.53 26.33
CA PRO A 211 5.22 -16.91 25.06
C PRO A 211 3.99 -16.92 24.13
N ILE A 212 3.52 -15.74 23.73
CA ILE A 212 2.41 -15.56 22.77
C ILE A 212 3.00 -15.26 21.39
N PRO A 213 2.52 -15.91 20.31
CA PRO A 213 2.93 -15.57 18.95
C PRO A 213 2.70 -14.10 18.63
N VAL A 214 3.71 -13.41 18.10
CA VAL A 214 3.49 -12.12 17.46
C VAL A 214 2.89 -12.37 16.08
N LEU A 215 1.74 -11.75 15.82
CA LEU A 215 1.10 -11.76 14.50
C LEU A 215 1.41 -10.45 13.81
N THR A 216 1.91 -10.54 12.59
CA THR A 216 2.12 -9.38 11.71
C THR A 216 1.25 -9.53 10.46
N LEU A 217 0.56 -8.44 10.12
CA LEU A 217 -0.19 -8.32 8.88
C LEU A 217 0.72 -7.83 7.76
N ASP A 218 0.68 -8.52 6.62
CA ASP A 218 1.31 -8.00 5.40
C ASP A 218 0.41 -6.92 4.78
N GLY A 219 0.61 -5.65 5.15
CA GLY A 219 -0.13 -4.50 4.63
C GLY A 219 -1.06 -3.86 5.66
N SER A 220 -1.98 -3.01 5.19
CA SER A 220 -2.91 -2.24 6.05
C SER A 220 -3.87 -3.13 6.85
N ASP A 221 -4.26 -2.64 8.03
CA ASP A 221 -5.31 -3.16 8.91
C ASP A 221 -6.73 -2.81 8.43
N ALA A 222 -6.85 -1.92 7.43
CA ALA A 222 -8.06 -1.68 6.67
C ALA A 222 -7.84 -1.99 5.18
N ARG A 223 -8.71 -2.80 4.58
CA ARG A 223 -8.61 -3.20 3.16
C ARG A 223 -9.92 -3.09 2.43
N VAL A 224 -9.80 -2.67 1.18
CA VAL A 224 -10.86 -2.64 0.19
C VAL A 224 -10.56 -3.70 -0.87
N PHE A 225 -11.56 -4.45 -1.32
CA PHE A 225 -11.37 -5.50 -2.34
C PHE A 225 -12.64 -5.76 -3.13
N ALA A 226 -12.52 -6.16 -4.40
CA ALA A 226 -13.67 -6.55 -5.23
C ALA A 226 -14.21 -7.94 -4.80
N MET A 227 -15.52 -8.06 -4.59
CA MET A 227 -16.14 -9.30 -4.07
C MET A 227 -15.81 -10.55 -4.90
N ALA A 228 -15.80 -10.46 -6.22
CA ALA A 228 -15.53 -11.60 -7.11
C ALA A 228 -14.07 -12.06 -7.09
N GLN A 229 -13.13 -11.16 -6.74
CA GLN A 229 -11.72 -11.50 -6.57
C GLN A 229 -11.42 -11.99 -5.15
N GLY A 230 -12.23 -11.53 -4.19
CA GLY A 230 -12.04 -11.72 -2.76
C GLY A 230 -10.77 -11.07 -2.24
N THR A 231 -10.43 -11.35 -0.98
CA THR A 231 -9.24 -10.81 -0.34
C THR A 231 -8.35 -11.91 0.21
N ARG A 232 -7.04 -11.76 0.02
CA ARG A 232 -6.04 -12.59 0.69
C ARG A 232 -5.46 -11.78 1.83
N VAL A 233 -5.81 -12.18 3.05
CA VAL A 233 -5.10 -11.73 4.24
C VAL A 233 -3.96 -12.70 4.48
N ARG A 234 -2.73 -12.21 4.33
CA ARG A 234 -1.54 -12.96 4.74
C ARG A 234 -1.12 -12.48 6.11
N VAL A 235 -1.01 -13.44 7.02
CA VAL A 235 -0.54 -13.21 8.37
C VAL A 235 0.74 -13.98 8.52
N ASP A 236 1.82 -13.27 8.85
CA ASP A 236 3.04 -13.90 9.31
C ASP A 236 2.96 -14.05 10.82
N VAL A 237 3.35 -15.22 11.27
CA VAL A 237 3.47 -15.54 12.69
C VAL A 237 4.95 -15.54 12.97
N ASP A 238 5.41 -14.62 13.82
CA ASP A 238 6.77 -14.67 14.31
C ASP A 238 6.88 -15.79 15.34
N VAL A 239 7.06 -17.01 14.84
CA VAL A 239 7.14 -18.22 15.66
C VAL A 239 8.39 -18.22 16.55
N SER A 240 9.36 -17.32 16.29
CA SER A 240 10.47 -17.11 17.22
C SER A 240 9.99 -16.64 18.58
N SER A 241 8.78 -16.10 18.69
CA SER A 241 8.16 -15.71 19.94
C SER A 241 7.43 -16.82 20.71
N VAL A 242 7.45 -18.10 20.27
CA VAL A 242 6.61 -19.19 20.86
C VAL A 242 7.35 -20.48 21.28
N CYS A 243 8.63 -20.68 20.97
CA CYS A 243 9.29 -21.95 21.35
C CYS A 243 9.73 -21.93 22.82
N SER A 244 8.95 -22.56 23.70
CA SER A 244 9.37 -22.90 25.06
C SER A 244 10.08 -24.26 25.06
N GLY A 245 11.37 -24.27 25.40
CA GLY A 245 12.09 -25.31 26.18
C GLY A 245 12.09 -26.80 25.77
N ALA A 246 11.16 -27.31 24.96
CA ALA A 246 11.04 -28.73 24.67
C ALA A 246 11.88 -29.11 23.44
N ASP A 247 12.96 -29.85 23.71
CA ASP A 247 13.84 -30.50 22.75
C ASP A 247 14.54 -29.61 21.69
N SER A 248 15.28 -28.63 22.21
CA SER A 248 16.34 -27.93 21.46
C SER A 248 17.45 -28.85 20.90
N SER A 249 17.38 -30.17 21.09
CA SER A 249 18.35 -31.14 20.56
C SER A 249 18.18 -31.39 19.05
N ALA A 250 16.93 -31.48 18.57
CA ALA A 250 16.63 -31.64 17.14
C ALA A 250 16.86 -30.33 16.37
N ALA A 251 16.40 -29.20 16.92
CA ALA A 251 16.62 -27.88 16.34
C ALA A 251 18.13 -27.51 16.29
N ARG A 252 18.92 -27.87 17.32
CA ARG A 252 20.39 -27.68 17.32
C ARG A 252 21.09 -28.50 16.24
N LYS A 253 20.68 -29.76 16.01
CA LYS A 253 21.27 -30.61 14.95
C LYS A 253 21.01 -30.06 13.55
N LEU A 254 19.85 -29.45 13.31
CA LEU A 254 19.53 -28.76 12.06
C LEU A 254 20.20 -27.37 11.91
N LEU A 255 20.59 -26.74 13.02
CA LEU A 255 21.32 -25.46 13.07
C LEU A 255 22.81 -25.60 12.79
N ALA A 256 23.41 -26.72 13.16
CA ALA A 256 24.85 -26.95 13.00
C ALA A 256 25.29 -27.24 11.55
N HIS A 257 24.38 -27.60 10.64
CA HIS A 257 24.76 -28.12 9.33
C HIS A 257 24.82 -27.12 8.16
N ASP A 258 24.09 -26.00 8.18
CA ASP A 258 24.28 -24.91 7.20
C ASP A 258 23.52 -23.61 7.61
N PRO A 259 24.21 -22.49 7.93
CA PRO A 259 23.58 -21.23 8.29
C PRO A 259 22.84 -20.53 7.14
N ARG A 260 23.14 -20.88 5.87
CA ARG A 260 22.58 -20.20 4.68
C ARG A 260 21.29 -20.86 4.18
N LEU A 261 21.12 -22.17 4.37
CA LEU A 261 19.87 -22.90 4.09
C LEU A 261 18.79 -22.67 5.18
N ALA A 262 19.20 -22.27 6.38
CA ALA A 262 18.34 -21.98 7.53
C ALA A 262 17.25 -20.92 7.30
N ARG A 263 17.48 -19.96 6.41
CA ARG A 263 16.64 -18.75 6.29
C ARG A 263 15.39 -18.93 5.43
N LYS A 264 15.31 -19.99 4.62
CA LYS A 264 14.17 -20.25 3.71
C LYS A 264 13.41 -21.56 3.95
N LEU A 265 13.96 -22.54 4.69
CA LEU A 265 13.39 -23.90 4.74
C LEU A 265 12.89 -24.40 6.11
N ARG A 266 12.94 -23.60 7.18
CA ARG A 266 12.87 -24.19 8.54
C ARG A 266 11.51 -24.44 9.16
N MET A 267 10.46 -23.68 8.84
CA MET A 267 9.28 -23.71 9.71
C MET A 267 8.37 -24.91 9.46
N ARG A 268 8.10 -25.23 8.19
CA ARG A 268 7.29 -26.41 7.83
C ARG A 268 7.94 -27.70 8.34
N GLN A 269 9.26 -27.76 8.26
CA GLN A 269 10.04 -28.88 8.75
C GLN A 269 10.08 -28.93 10.29
N LEU A 270 10.22 -27.79 10.99
CA LEU A 270 10.18 -27.73 12.45
C LEU A 270 8.80 -28.14 13.01
N LEU A 271 7.70 -27.64 12.43
CA LEU A 271 6.34 -28.03 12.81
C LEU A 271 6.06 -29.50 12.49
N GLN A 272 6.62 -30.04 11.39
CA GLN A 272 6.50 -31.46 11.05
C GLN A 272 7.33 -32.36 11.98
N GLU A 273 8.55 -31.94 12.33
CA GLU A 273 9.46 -32.72 13.17
C GLU A 273 9.08 -32.68 14.65
N THR A 274 8.52 -31.58 15.15
CA THR A 274 8.03 -31.47 16.53
C THR A 274 6.60 -31.99 16.72
N GLY A 275 5.86 -32.24 15.63
CA GLY A 275 4.44 -32.55 15.67
C GLY A 275 3.56 -31.37 16.11
N ALA A 276 4.13 -30.18 16.29
CA ALA A 276 3.38 -28.99 16.66
C ALA A 276 2.50 -28.52 15.50
N THR A 277 1.26 -28.14 15.83
CA THR A 277 0.30 -27.55 14.88
C THR A 277 -0.05 -26.13 15.31
N MET A 278 -0.07 -25.21 14.35
CA MET A 278 -0.68 -23.90 14.55
C MET A 278 -2.19 -24.03 14.44
N GLU A 279 -2.93 -23.47 15.39
CA GLU A 279 -4.37 -23.36 15.39
C GLU A 279 -4.75 -21.91 15.05
N TYR A 280 -5.41 -21.75 13.92
CA TYR A 280 -5.95 -20.47 13.45
C TYR A 280 -7.46 -20.50 13.65
N ASN A 281 -8.01 -19.48 14.31
CA ASN A 281 -9.45 -19.26 14.33
C ASN A 281 -9.75 -17.86 13.81
N TRP A 282 -10.69 -17.72 12.90
CA TRP A 282 -11.15 -16.40 12.47
C TRP A 282 -12.66 -16.30 12.43
N THR A 283 -13.15 -15.10 12.72
CA THR A 283 -14.55 -14.72 12.65
C THR A 283 -14.68 -13.45 11.84
N PHE A 284 -15.82 -13.30 11.17
CA PHE A 284 -16.21 -12.04 10.56
C PHE A 284 -17.38 -11.47 11.36
N ALA A 285 -17.40 -10.16 11.53
CA ALA A 285 -18.52 -9.45 12.13
C ALA A 285 -18.86 -8.21 11.31
N ALA A 286 -20.14 -7.90 11.16
CA ALA A 286 -20.63 -6.62 10.66
C ALA A 286 -21.71 -6.09 11.59
N GLY A 287 -21.41 -5.04 12.35
CA GLY A 287 -22.28 -4.57 13.41
C GLY A 287 -22.54 -5.66 14.47
N SER A 288 -23.80 -6.02 14.67
CA SER A 288 -24.20 -7.11 15.59
C SER A 288 -24.24 -8.51 14.93
N ALA A 289 -24.14 -8.58 13.60
CA ALA A 289 -24.10 -9.86 12.91
C ALA A 289 -22.70 -10.46 13.02
N THR A 290 -22.62 -11.67 13.57
CA THR A 290 -21.40 -12.50 13.56
C THR A 290 -21.60 -13.65 12.60
N PHE A 291 -20.61 -13.88 11.75
CA PHE A 291 -20.58 -15.01 10.82
C PHE A 291 -19.85 -16.18 11.47
N ASP A 292 -20.00 -17.37 10.88
CA ASP A 292 -19.41 -18.61 11.40
C ASP A 292 -17.93 -18.45 11.76
N THR A 293 -17.56 -19.07 12.88
CA THR A 293 -16.17 -19.19 13.27
C THR A 293 -15.53 -20.30 12.46
N PHE A 294 -14.43 -19.98 11.78
CA PHE A 294 -13.65 -20.95 11.05
C PHE A 294 -12.41 -21.28 11.86
N SER A 295 -12.15 -22.57 12.04
CA SER A 295 -10.97 -23.08 12.73
C SER A 295 -10.18 -23.97 11.78
N MET A 296 -8.88 -23.74 11.69
CA MET A 296 -7.99 -24.56 10.87
C MET A 296 -6.69 -24.85 11.61
N ARG A 297 -6.30 -26.13 11.61
CA ARG A 297 -4.99 -26.55 12.09
C ARG A 297 -4.05 -26.77 10.93
N MET A 298 -2.89 -26.13 10.96
CA MET A 298 -1.91 -26.21 9.88
C MET A 298 -0.50 -26.43 10.39
N HIS A 299 0.29 -27.13 9.58
CA HIS A 299 1.76 -27.17 9.69
C HIS A 299 2.42 -26.05 8.87
N SER A 300 1.70 -24.96 8.62
CA SER A 300 2.15 -23.77 7.88
C SER A 300 1.98 -22.54 8.77
N LYS A 301 2.93 -21.60 8.69
CA LYS A 301 2.86 -20.30 9.37
C LYS A 301 2.01 -19.27 8.62
N ASP A 302 1.91 -19.43 7.30
CA ASP A 302 1.13 -18.56 6.44
C ASP A 302 -0.32 -19.07 6.40
N LEU A 303 -1.26 -18.22 6.81
CA LEU A 303 -2.68 -18.41 6.57
C LEU A 303 -3.09 -17.62 5.34
N THR A 304 -3.77 -18.28 4.40
CA THR A 304 -4.54 -17.62 3.35
C THR A 304 -6.01 -17.85 3.66
N ILE A 305 -6.71 -16.79 4.06
CA ILE A 305 -8.15 -16.86 4.29
C ILE A 305 -8.84 -16.90 2.91
N PRO A 306 -9.77 -17.84 2.67
CA PRO A 306 -10.46 -17.94 1.40
C PRO A 306 -11.27 -16.67 1.09
N PRO A 307 -11.47 -16.38 -0.19
CA PRO A 307 -12.21 -15.21 -0.64
C PRO A 307 -13.67 -15.30 -0.14
N THR A 308 -14.06 -14.30 0.66
CA THR A 308 -15.42 -13.94 1.08
C THR A 308 -16.30 -15.02 1.76
N PRO A 309 -16.64 -14.85 3.05
CA PRO A 309 -17.77 -15.54 3.66
C PRO A 309 -19.07 -15.34 2.87
N PRO A 310 -19.99 -16.33 2.89
CA PRO A 310 -21.32 -16.15 2.32
C PRO A 310 -22.03 -14.94 2.97
N ASN A 311 -22.74 -14.16 2.13
CA ASN A 311 -23.53 -12.98 2.52
C ASN A 311 -22.76 -11.69 2.85
N MET A 312 -21.53 -11.52 2.36
CA MET A 312 -20.92 -10.19 2.36
C MET A 312 -21.64 -9.26 1.37
N MET A 313 -21.89 -8.02 1.78
CA MET A 313 -22.54 -6.98 1.00
C MET A 313 -21.53 -5.88 0.67
N SER A 314 -21.48 -5.48 -0.61
CA SER A 314 -20.63 -4.37 -1.04
C SER A 314 -20.87 -3.09 -0.23
N GLY A 315 -19.81 -2.38 0.12
CA GLY A 315 -19.84 -1.14 0.88
C GLY A 315 -20.05 -1.28 2.38
N THR A 316 -20.33 -2.50 2.89
CA THR A 316 -20.42 -2.76 4.33
C THR A 316 -19.03 -3.07 4.88
N THR A 317 -18.60 -2.40 5.95
CA THR A 317 -17.32 -2.75 6.61
C THR A 317 -17.51 -3.93 7.56
N TYR A 318 -16.66 -4.94 7.39
CA TYR A 318 -16.59 -6.15 8.20
C TYR A 318 -15.32 -6.14 9.04
N THR A 319 -15.47 -6.49 10.31
CA THR A 319 -14.35 -6.75 11.21
C THR A 319 -14.00 -8.24 11.13
N LEU A 320 -12.84 -8.55 10.56
CA LEU A 320 -12.22 -9.86 10.64
C LEU A 320 -11.39 -9.91 11.94
N GLN A 321 -11.80 -10.77 12.87
CA GLN A 321 -11.00 -11.09 14.04
C GLN A 321 -10.29 -12.41 13.81
N LEU A 322 -8.98 -12.37 13.62
CA LEU A 322 -8.12 -13.53 13.50
C LEU A 322 -7.45 -13.81 14.84
N SER A 323 -7.39 -15.08 15.20
CA SER A 323 -6.56 -15.58 16.28
C SER A 323 -5.64 -16.69 15.77
N ALA A 324 -4.41 -16.71 16.24
CA ALA A 324 -3.46 -17.77 15.93
C ALA A 324 -2.61 -18.12 17.15
N GLY A 325 -2.45 -19.41 17.41
CA GLY A 325 -1.68 -19.94 18.53
C GLY A 325 -1.07 -21.29 18.20
N LEU A 326 -0.06 -21.72 18.96
CA LEU A 326 0.26 -23.15 19.00
C LEU A 326 -0.91 -23.89 19.65
N ALA A 327 -1.26 -25.07 19.14
CA ALA A 327 -2.35 -25.87 19.70
C ALA A 327 -2.12 -26.11 21.20
N GLY A 328 -3.11 -25.72 22.03
CA GLY A 328 -3.04 -25.80 23.49
C GLY A 328 -2.36 -24.62 24.20
N SER A 329 -1.92 -23.59 23.47
CA SER A 329 -1.37 -22.34 24.03
C SER A 329 -2.34 -21.17 23.87
N THR A 330 -2.04 -20.05 24.53
CA THR A 330 -2.77 -18.79 24.37
C THR A 330 -2.59 -18.25 22.94
N ALA A 331 -3.70 -18.02 22.24
CA ALA A 331 -3.67 -17.47 20.89
C ALA A 331 -3.49 -15.95 20.93
N ALA A 332 -2.68 -15.44 20.00
CA ALA A 332 -2.65 -14.03 19.69
C ALA A 332 -3.85 -13.66 18.86
N THR A 333 -4.42 -12.47 19.09
CA THR A 333 -5.56 -11.96 18.32
C THR A 333 -5.17 -10.72 17.53
N LEU A 334 -5.75 -10.58 16.37
CA LEU A 334 -5.50 -9.53 15.41
C LEU A 334 -6.83 -9.17 14.73
N THR A 335 -7.05 -7.89 14.53
CA THR A 335 -8.27 -7.38 13.93
C THR A 335 -7.96 -6.68 12.62
N VAL A 336 -8.74 -6.96 11.58
CA VAL A 336 -8.65 -6.35 10.26
C VAL A 336 -10.02 -5.84 9.86
N GLN A 337 -10.11 -4.61 9.36
CA GLN A 337 -11.31 -4.07 8.73
C GLN A 337 -11.28 -4.37 7.23
N LEU A 338 -12.38 -4.92 6.73
CA LEU A 338 -12.55 -5.37 5.36
C LEU A 338 -13.80 -4.73 4.77
N THR A 339 -13.64 -3.96 3.71
CA THR A 339 -14.77 -3.34 2.98
C THR A 339 -14.82 -3.92 1.57
N PRO A 340 -15.69 -4.92 1.29
CA PRO A 340 -15.92 -5.40 -0.05
C PRO A 340 -16.51 -4.30 -0.94
N GLU A 341 -16.09 -4.26 -2.19
CA GLU A 341 -16.66 -3.45 -3.26
C GLU A 341 -17.36 -4.33 -4.30
N ALA A 342 -18.41 -3.78 -4.90
CA ALA A 342 -19.10 -4.46 -5.98
C ALA A 342 -18.18 -4.56 -7.20
N SER A 343 -18.03 -5.77 -7.74
CA SER A 343 -17.21 -6.04 -8.90
C SER A 343 -17.80 -5.37 -10.15
N PRO A 344 -16.98 -4.95 -11.12
CA PRO A 344 -17.48 -4.47 -12.40
C PRO A 344 -18.37 -5.51 -13.08
N LEU A 345 -19.46 -5.07 -13.71
CA LEU A 345 -20.29 -5.95 -14.54
C LEU A 345 -19.54 -6.36 -15.82
N VAL A 346 -19.87 -7.53 -16.34
CA VAL A 346 -19.32 -8.00 -17.62
C VAL A 346 -20.43 -7.99 -18.67
N ALA A 347 -20.38 -7.00 -19.57
CA ALA A 347 -21.24 -6.95 -20.74
C ALA A 347 -20.65 -7.81 -21.87
N HIS A 348 -21.48 -8.61 -22.52
CA HIS A 348 -21.09 -9.48 -23.61
C HIS A 348 -22.13 -9.42 -24.73
N VAL A 349 -21.69 -9.20 -25.97
CA VAL A 349 -22.55 -9.19 -27.16
C VAL A 349 -22.15 -10.32 -28.07
N ASN A 350 -23.12 -11.16 -28.44
CA ASN A 350 -22.99 -12.12 -29.52
C ASN A 350 -23.88 -11.68 -30.70
N VAL A 351 -23.31 -11.61 -31.89
CA VAL A 351 -24.01 -11.24 -33.13
C VAL A 351 -24.13 -12.48 -34.00
N SER A 352 -25.30 -12.70 -34.61
CA SER A 352 -25.49 -13.85 -35.51
C SER A 352 -24.52 -13.87 -36.70
N ALA A 353 -24.07 -12.69 -37.17
CA ALA A 353 -23.04 -12.53 -38.19
C ALA A 353 -22.46 -11.11 -38.16
N ALA A 354 -21.15 -10.95 -38.38
CA ALA A 354 -20.56 -9.59 -38.48
C ALA A 354 -20.87 -8.92 -39.83
N THR A 355 -21.25 -9.70 -40.85
CA THR A 355 -21.83 -9.21 -42.11
C THR A 355 -23.24 -9.78 -42.30
N ALA A 356 -24.23 -8.92 -42.54
CA ALA A 356 -25.62 -9.33 -42.74
C ALA A 356 -26.23 -8.71 -44.01
N LEU A 357 -27.17 -9.42 -44.62
CA LEU A 357 -27.93 -8.91 -45.77
C LEU A 357 -28.99 -7.92 -45.30
N SER A 358 -29.13 -6.80 -46.00
CA SER A 358 -30.16 -5.80 -45.72
C SER A 358 -31.58 -6.37 -45.76
N THR A 359 -31.80 -7.46 -46.50
CA THR A 359 -33.09 -8.14 -46.65
C THR A 359 -33.34 -9.25 -45.63
N ALA A 360 -32.39 -9.53 -44.73
CA ALA A 360 -32.53 -10.54 -43.68
C ALA A 360 -32.64 -9.86 -42.30
N PRO A 361 -33.33 -10.48 -41.33
CA PRO A 361 -33.28 -10.01 -39.96
C PRO A 361 -31.87 -10.20 -39.35
N LEU A 362 -31.43 -9.25 -38.53
CA LEU A 362 -30.19 -9.34 -37.77
C LEU A 362 -30.54 -9.56 -36.30
N ALA A 363 -30.00 -10.62 -35.69
CA ALA A 363 -30.20 -10.92 -34.28
C ALA A 363 -28.88 -10.76 -33.51
N MET A 364 -28.96 -10.16 -32.33
CA MET A 364 -27.87 -10.01 -31.38
C MET A 364 -28.36 -10.37 -29.99
N THR A 365 -27.51 -11.01 -29.19
CA THR A 365 -27.86 -11.39 -27.83
C THR A 365 -26.81 -10.94 -26.83
N GLY A 366 -27.30 -10.33 -25.75
CA GLY A 366 -26.58 -9.93 -24.56
C GLY A 366 -26.60 -11.00 -23.48
N ALA A 367 -27.21 -12.17 -23.72
CA ALA A 367 -27.46 -13.19 -22.71
C ALA A 367 -26.18 -13.80 -22.08
N GLY A 368 -25.02 -13.62 -22.71
CA GLY A 368 -23.72 -13.99 -22.13
C GLY A 368 -23.20 -12.97 -21.11
N SER A 369 -23.88 -11.84 -20.91
CA SER A 369 -23.51 -10.85 -19.89
C SER A 369 -23.83 -11.39 -18.50
N TYR A 370 -22.98 -11.12 -17.53
CA TYR A 370 -23.13 -11.62 -16.16
C TYR A 370 -22.61 -10.62 -15.13
N ASP A 371 -23.09 -10.78 -13.89
CA ASP A 371 -22.53 -10.13 -12.72
C ASP A 371 -21.59 -11.13 -12.02
N PRO A 372 -20.28 -10.84 -11.92
CA PRO A 372 -19.34 -11.68 -11.17
C PRO A 372 -19.76 -11.93 -9.71
N ASP A 373 -20.56 -11.03 -9.14
CA ASP A 373 -21.04 -11.12 -7.76
C ASP A 373 -22.39 -11.84 -7.63
N ALA A 374 -22.96 -12.37 -8.72
CA ALA A 374 -24.29 -12.99 -8.71
C ALA A 374 -24.43 -14.18 -7.76
N VAL A 375 -23.30 -14.83 -7.39
CA VAL A 375 -23.28 -15.91 -6.39
C VAL A 375 -23.60 -15.39 -4.99
N PHE A 376 -23.29 -14.12 -4.72
CA PHE A 376 -23.49 -13.47 -3.43
C PHE A 376 -24.72 -12.56 -3.41
N ASP A 377 -25.10 -12.04 -4.58
CA ASP A 377 -26.26 -11.18 -4.75
C ASP A 377 -27.13 -11.64 -5.93
N THR A 378 -28.13 -12.46 -5.60
CA THR A 378 -29.16 -12.91 -6.53
C THR A 378 -30.37 -11.97 -6.58
N SER A 379 -30.34 -10.83 -5.90
CA SER A 379 -31.56 -10.05 -5.61
C SER A 379 -32.05 -9.21 -6.80
N THR A 380 -31.14 -8.73 -7.65
CA THR A 380 -31.49 -7.89 -8.81
C THR A 380 -31.03 -8.54 -10.13
N PRO A 381 -31.92 -8.77 -11.11
CA PRO A 381 -31.53 -9.24 -12.44
C PRO A 381 -30.79 -8.15 -13.22
N LEU A 382 -29.97 -8.54 -14.20
CA LEU A 382 -29.32 -7.59 -15.11
C LEU A 382 -30.34 -6.83 -15.96
N GLY A 383 -30.18 -5.51 -16.04
CA GLY A 383 -30.83 -4.66 -17.03
C GLY A 383 -30.01 -4.61 -18.31
N TYR A 384 -30.68 -4.56 -19.46
CA TYR A 384 -30.06 -4.46 -20.78
C TYR A 384 -30.53 -3.18 -21.47
N LYS A 385 -29.67 -2.55 -22.26
CA LYS A 385 -30.05 -1.41 -23.10
C LYS A 385 -29.22 -1.42 -24.37
N TRP A 386 -29.90 -1.52 -25.50
CA TRP A 386 -29.26 -1.49 -26.82
C TRP A 386 -29.31 -0.09 -27.42
N ALA A 387 -28.18 0.34 -27.97
CA ALA A 387 -28.05 1.52 -28.81
C ALA A 387 -27.41 1.12 -30.15
N CYS A 388 -27.80 1.83 -31.21
CA CYS A 388 -27.28 1.61 -32.55
C CYS A 388 -26.85 2.95 -33.14
N ALA A 389 -25.64 3.00 -33.70
CA ALA A 389 -25.14 4.12 -34.48
C ALA A 389 -24.51 3.64 -35.80
N THR A 390 -24.41 4.52 -36.79
CA THR A 390 -23.52 4.29 -37.94
C THR A 390 -22.07 4.38 -37.48
N ALA A 391 -21.12 3.82 -38.23
CA ALA A 391 -19.70 3.96 -37.94
C ALA A 391 -19.22 5.44 -37.86
N ALA A 392 -19.95 6.37 -38.51
CA ALA A 392 -19.72 7.81 -38.44
C ALA A 392 -20.41 8.50 -37.25
N GLY A 393 -21.05 7.76 -36.35
CA GLY A 393 -21.77 8.29 -35.17
C GLY A 393 -23.19 8.80 -35.45
N GLY A 394 -23.72 8.57 -36.67
CA GLY A 394 -25.10 8.92 -37.02
C GLY A 394 -26.11 7.93 -36.43
N LEU A 395 -27.40 8.27 -36.44
CA LEU A 395 -28.45 7.35 -36.01
C LEU A 395 -28.58 6.18 -37.00
N CYS A 396 -28.93 4.99 -36.48
CA CYS A 396 -29.32 3.87 -37.33
C CYS A 396 -30.69 4.13 -37.94
N VAL A 397 -30.70 4.60 -39.19
CA VAL A 397 -31.92 4.86 -39.95
C VAL A 397 -32.18 3.66 -40.86
N GLY A 398 -33.37 3.07 -40.76
CA GLY A 398 -33.80 2.01 -41.66
C GLY A 398 -34.21 2.53 -43.04
N ALA A 399 -34.50 1.62 -43.97
CA ALA A 399 -34.92 1.98 -45.34
C ALA A 399 -36.21 2.84 -45.36
N THR A 400 -37.03 2.77 -44.31
CA THR A 400 -38.25 3.56 -44.10
C THR A 400 -38.01 4.92 -43.41
N GLY A 401 -36.77 5.29 -43.11
CA GLY A 401 -36.46 6.53 -42.39
C GLY A 401 -36.69 6.48 -40.87
N THR A 402 -37.11 5.32 -40.32
CA THR A 402 -37.34 5.14 -38.89
C THR A 402 -36.06 4.72 -38.17
N ASN A 403 -35.82 5.30 -36.99
CA ASN A 403 -34.71 4.91 -36.13
C ASN A 403 -34.88 3.46 -35.67
N ALA A 404 -33.78 2.72 -35.63
CA ALA A 404 -33.67 1.45 -34.93
C ALA A 404 -34.30 1.56 -33.52
N PRO A 405 -35.30 0.72 -33.17
CA PRO A 405 -35.92 0.81 -31.85
C PRO A 405 -34.89 0.44 -30.78
N PRO A 406 -34.81 1.18 -29.66
CA PRO A 406 -34.08 0.72 -28.49
C PRO A 406 -34.76 -0.55 -27.94
N SER A 407 -33.97 -1.44 -27.33
CA SER A 407 -34.50 -2.59 -26.62
C SER A 407 -33.89 -2.67 -25.23
N ASP A 408 -34.71 -3.08 -24.28
CA ASP A 408 -34.37 -3.34 -22.88
C ASP A 408 -34.17 -4.84 -22.58
N ARG A 409 -34.16 -5.67 -23.62
CA ARG A 409 -34.05 -7.14 -23.51
C ARG A 409 -32.64 -7.61 -23.81
N ALA A 410 -32.28 -8.78 -23.29
CA ALA A 410 -31.04 -9.46 -23.64
C ALA A 410 -30.98 -9.78 -25.14
N LEU A 411 -32.09 -10.20 -25.77
CA LEU A 411 -32.17 -10.45 -27.21
C LEU A 411 -32.63 -9.19 -27.95
N TYR A 412 -31.81 -8.72 -28.89
CA TYR A 412 -32.10 -7.65 -29.82
C TYR A 412 -32.31 -8.20 -31.23
N VAL A 413 -33.43 -7.85 -31.87
CA VAL A 413 -33.74 -8.27 -33.24
C VAL A 413 -34.03 -7.05 -34.09
N MET A 414 -33.19 -6.81 -35.09
CA MET A 414 -33.44 -5.86 -36.16
C MET A 414 -34.23 -6.56 -37.27
N PRO A 415 -35.43 -6.06 -37.65
CA PRO A 415 -36.20 -6.66 -38.72
C PRO A 415 -35.48 -6.53 -40.08
N ALA A 416 -35.85 -7.41 -41.02
CA ALA A 416 -35.42 -7.28 -42.41
C ALA A 416 -35.77 -5.90 -42.98
N ASN A 417 -34.87 -5.34 -43.80
CA ASN A 417 -34.92 -3.97 -44.33
C ASN A 417 -34.87 -2.87 -43.24
N GLY A 418 -34.58 -3.24 -41.99
CA GLY A 418 -34.45 -2.31 -40.87
C GLY A 418 -33.17 -1.46 -40.91
N LEU A 419 -32.20 -1.81 -41.76
CA LEU A 419 -30.96 -1.06 -41.99
C LEU A 419 -30.67 -1.00 -43.49
N THR A 420 -30.21 0.16 -43.95
CA THR A 420 -29.63 0.31 -45.29
C THR A 420 -28.23 -0.31 -45.35
N PRO A 421 -27.69 -0.62 -46.53
CA PRO A 421 -26.29 -1.04 -46.65
C PRO A 421 -25.33 0.00 -46.04
N GLY A 422 -24.36 -0.45 -45.26
CA GLY A 422 -23.41 0.40 -44.53
C GLY A 422 -22.80 -0.28 -43.29
N ASP A 423 -21.92 0.42 -42.59
CA ASP A 423 -21.27 -0.06 -41.37
C ASP A 423 -21.92 0.53 -40.12
N TYR A 424 -22.23 -0.33 -39.15
CA TYR A 424 -22.98 -0.01 -37.95
C TYR A 424 -22.27 -0.50 -36.69
N VAL A 425 -22.51 0.22 -35.60
CA VAL A 425 -21.99 -0.05 -34.26
C VAL A 425 -23.17 -0.22 -33.32
N PHE A 426 -23.31 -1.43 -32.78
CA PHE A 426 -24.29 -1.75 -31.75
C PHE A 426 -23.61 -1.74 -30.39
N THR A 427 -24.13 -0.94 -29.46
CA THR A 427 -23.65 -0.89 -28.08
C THR A 427 -24.70 -1.49 -27.16
N LEU A 428 -24.33 -2.54 -26.45
CA LEU A 428 -25.08 -3.07 -25.33
C LEU A 428 -24.55 -2.44 -24.05
N THR A 429 -25.41 -1.74 -23.33
CA THR A 429 -25.21 -1.33 -21.94
C THR A 429 -25.90 -2.37 -21.04
N VAL A 430 -25.16 -2.94 -20.08
CA VAL A 430 -25.67 -3.79 -19.02
C VAL A 430 -25.61 -3.04 -17.71
N THR A 431 -26.70 -3.02 -16.96
CA THR A 431 -26.81 -2.29 -15.70
C THR A 431 -27.29 -3.19 -14.57
N LYS A 432 -26.77 -2.98 -13.37
CA LYS A 432 -27.29 -3.58 -12.13
C LYS A 432 -26.98 -2.63 -10.98
N ASP A 433 -28.02 -2.21 -10.27
CA ASP A 433 -27.95 -1.17 -9.24
C ASP A 433 -27.33 0.13 -9.81
N THR A 434 -26.21 0.59 -9.24
CA THR A 434 -25.45 1.75 -9.73
C THR A 434 -24.34 1.39 -10.72
N ARG A 435 -24.10 0.09 -10.98
CA ARG A 435 -23.05 -0.37 -11.88
C ARG A 435 -23.52 -0.42 -13.32
N GLU A 436 -22.63 -0.08 -14.24
CA GLU A 436 -22.83 -0.17 -15.68
C GLU A 436 -21.60 -0.80 -16.35
N SER A 437 -21.82 -1.62 -17.37
CA SER A 437 -20.78 -2.11 -18.28
C SER A 437 -21.28 -2.06 -19.73
N LYS A 438 -20.36 -1.92 -20.67
CA LYS A 438 -20.67 -1.77 -22.10
C LYS A 438 -19.93 -2.78 -22.95
N ALA A 439 -20.61 -3.33 -23.94
CA ALA A 439 -20.04 -4.15 -24.98
C ALA A 439 -20.48 -3.65 -26.35
N VAL A 440 -19.59 -3.76 -27.34
CA VAL A 440 -19.79 -3.21 -28.68
C VAL A 440 -19.66 -4.32 -29.72
N ALA A 441 -20.56 -4.29 -30.70
CA ALA A 441 -20.54 -5.13 -31.89
C ALA A 441 -20.53 -4.27 -33.16
N ASN A 442 -19.58 -4.54 -34.05
CA ASN A 442 -19.52 -3.92 -35.36
C ASN A 442 -20.18 -4.84 -36.38
N VAL A 443 -21.13 -4.31 -37.15
CA VAL A 443 -21.89 -5.08 -38.14
C VAL A 443 -21.93 -4.34 -39.46
N ARG A 444 -21.55 -5.03 -40.54
CA ARG A 444 -21.64 -4.55 -41.91
C ARG A 444 -22.90 -5.05 -42.57
N ILE A 445 -23.76 -4.14 -43.03
CA ILE A 445 -24.95 -4.46 -43.81
C ILE A 445 -24.62 -4.32 -45.29
N VAL A 446 -24.85 -5.38 -46.05
CA VAL A 446 -24.65 -5.39 -47.51
C VAL A 446 -25.98 -5.55 -48.22
N GLN A 447 -26.07 -5.03 -49.44
CA GLN A 447 -27.32 -5.06 -50.20
C GLN A 447 -27.74 -6.50 -50.52
N GLY A 448 -28.93 -6.90 -50.07
CA GLY A 448 -29.55 -8.14 -50.53
C GLY A 448 -29.96 -8.03 -51.99
N SER A 449 -29.61 -9.01 -52.83
CA SER A 449 -29.97 -8.97 -54.24
C SER A 449 -31.47 -9.15 -54.43
N THR A 450 -32.15 -8.14 -54.94
CA THR A 450 -33.55 -8.25 -55.39
C THR A 450 -33.59 -8.87 -56.79
N GLY A 451 -33.43 -10.19 -56.88
CA GLY A 451 -34.06 -10.97 -57.95
C GLY A 451 -33.48 -10.94 -59.38
N VAL A 452 -32.16 -10.82 -59.58
CA VAL A 452 -31.56 -11.23 -60.88
C VAL A 452 -30.83 -12.57 -60.69
N PRO A 453 -31.33 -13.68 -61.28
CA PRO A 453 -30.62 -14.95 -61.26
C PRO A 453 -29.32 -14.82 -62.07
N GLY A 454 -28.16 -14.89 -61.40
CA GLY A 454 -26.88 -15.16 -62.07
C GLY A 454 -25.66 -14.28 -61.76
N SER A 455 -25.75 -13.22 -60.95
CA SER A 455 -24.57 -12.37 -60.69
C SER A 455 -24.63 -11.54 -59.41
N ALA A 456 -25.29 -12.02 -58.36
CA ALA A 456 -25.17 -11.40 -57.05
C ALA A 456 -23.90 -11.94 -56.35
N PRO A 457 -23.06 -11.09 -55.74
CA PRO A 457 -21.96 -11.57 -54.91
C PRO A 457 -22.56 -12.47 -53.80
N THR A 458 -22.09 -13.71 -53.72
CA THR A 458 -22.54 -14.63 -52.69
C THR A 458 -21.84 -14.23 -51.40
N VAL A 459 -22.58 -13.63 -50.46
CA VAL A 459 -22.02 -13.22 -49.18
C VAL A 459 -21.76 -14.47 -48.35
N ILE A 460 -20.52 -14.65 -47.90
CA ILE A 460 -20.18 -15.73 -46.97
C ILE A 460 -20.64 -15.27 -45.60
N VAL A 461 -21.60 -15.98 -45.02
CA VAL A 461 -21.97 -15.80 -43.62
C VAL A 461 -21.09 -16.73 -42.83
N GLY A 462 -20.42 -16.21 -41.81
CA GLY A 462 -19.70 -17.06 -40.90
C GLY A 462 -19.52 -16.45 -39.52
N SER A 463 -19.07 -17.30 -38.61
CA SER A 463 -18.84 -16.98 -37.21
C SER A 463 -17.42 -17.35 -36.78
N ILE A 464 -16.94 -16.73 -35.69
CA ILE A 464 -15.71 -17.14 -35.02
C ILE A 464 -16.11 -17.71 -33.66
N SER A 465 -15.61 -18.90 -33.33
CA SER A 465 -15.75 -19.49 -32.00
C SER A 465 -14.38 -19.63 -31.32
N ARG A 466 -14.39 -19.61 -29.99
CA ARG A 466 -13.19 -19.91 -29.18
C ARG A 466 -13.16 -21.40 -28.84
N TRP A 467 -11.99 -22.02 -29.01
CA TRP A 467 -11.80 -23.45 -28.83
C TRP A 467 -10.94 -23.73 -27.58
N CYS A 468 -11.48 -24.50 -26.63
CA CYS A 468 -10.84 -24.83 -25.34
C CYS A 468 -10.51 -26.33 -25.21
N GLY A 469 -10.31 -27.05 -26.32
CA GLY A 469 -10.05 -28.49 -26.32
C GLY A 469 -11.23 -29.30 -26.86
N ALA A 470 -11.66 -30.39 -26.22
CA ALA A 470 -12.70 -31.26 -26.79
C ALA A 470 -14.12 -30.63 -26.85
N SER A 471 -14.31 -29.42 -26.32
CA SER A 471 -15.60 -28.70 -26.29
C SER A 471 -15.42 -27.20 -26.52
N GLU A 472 -16.51 -26.52 -26.91
CA GLU A 472 -16.59 -25.05 -26.96
C GLU A 472 -16.30 -24.43 -25.59
N CYS A 473 -15.62 -23.28 -25.58
CA CYS A 473 -15.29 -22.58 -24.35
C CYS A 473 -16.54 -22.01 -23.68
N THR A 474 -16.85 -22.44 -22.45
CA THR A 474 -17.90 -21.83 -21.61
C THR A 474 -17.39 -20.68 -20.75
N MET A 475 -16.06 -20.49 -20.65
CA MET A 475 -15.50 -19.38 -19.90
C MET A 475 -15.79 -18.06 -20.62
N ALA A 476 -16.19 -17.03 -19.88
CA ALA A 476 -16.45 -15.71 -20.45
C ALA A 476 -15.17 -14.93 -20.76
N GLU A 477 -14.12 -15.11 -19.95
CA GLU A 477 -12.83 -14.45 -20.10
C GLU A 477 -11.76 -15.43 -20.62
N HIS A 478 -10.70 -14.91 -21.24
CA HIS A 478 -9.50 -15.66 -21.62
C HIS A 478 -8.41 -15.47 -20.58
N ASN A 479 -7.72 -16.54 -20.18
CA ASN A 479 -6.56 -16.41 -19.33
C ASN A 479 -5.37 -15.93 -20.18
N PRO A 480 -4.83 -14.71 -19.96
CA PRO A 480 -3.77 -14.15 -20.80
C PRO A 480 -2.46 -14.94 -20.72
N THR A 481 -2.30 -15.82 -19.73
CA THR A 481 -1.13 -16.72 -19.61
C THR A 481 -1.22 -17.98 -20.48
N THR A 482 -2.33 -18.17 -21.21
CA THR A 482 -2.56 -19.34 -22.06
C THR A 482 -2.80 -18.93 -23.50
N ASN A 483 -2.49 -19.82 -24.45
CA ASN A 483 -2.79 -19.57 -25.86
C ASN A 483 -4.30 -19.54 -26.09
N MET A 484 -4.78 -18.60 -26.90
CA MET A 484 -6.17 -18.56 -27.35
C MET A 484 -6.27 -19.22 -28.72
N VAL A 485 -7.17 -20.19 -28.86
CA VAL A 485 -7.45 -20.82 -30.15
C VAL A 485 -8.82 -20.36 -30.65
N LEU A 486 -8.85 -19.82 -31.86
CA LEU A 486 -10.08 -19.40 -32.54
C LEU A 486 -10.29 -20.23 -33.80
N MET A 487 -11.55 -20.50 -34.13
CA MET A 487 -11.93 -21.23 -35.33
C MET A 487 -13.00 -20.45 -36.08
N ALA A 488 -12.79 -20.26 -37.39
CA ALA A 488 -13.80 -19.71 -38.28
C ALA A 488 -14.76 -20.81 -38.78
N HIS A 489 -16.03 -20.46 -38.91
CA HIS A 489 -17.11 -21.33 -39.39
C HIS A 489 -17.89 -20.60 -40.49
N PRO A 490 -17.65 -20.90 -41.78
CA PRO A 490 -18.56 -20.47 -42.82
C PRO A 490 -19.84 -21.32 -42.73
N ASP A 491 -20.99 -20.65 -42.64
CA ASP A 491 -22.29 -21.28 -42.38
C ASP A 491 -23.00 -21.70 -43.67
N ASN A 492 -22.72 -21.01 -44.78
CA ASN A 492 -23.42 -21.18 -46.05
C ASN A 492 -22.53 -21.61 -47.23
N VAL A 493 -21.24 -21.85 -46.99
CA VAL A 493 -20.27 -22.33 -47.99
C VAL A 493 -19.39 -23.42 -47.35
N PRO A 494 -19.06 -24.52 -48.06
CA PRO A 494 -18.13 -25.52 -47.53
C PRO A 494 -16.80 -24.89 -47.11
N ALA A 495 -16.34 -25.20 -45.90
CA ALA A 495 -15.12 -24.59 -45.34
C ALA A 495 -13.84 -24.82 -46.19
N THR A 496 -13.85 -25.83 -47.06
CA THR A 496 -12.78 -26.16 -48.01
C THR A 496 -12.70 -25.21 -49.22
N GLU A 497 -13.75 -24.44 -49.47
CA GLU A 497 -13.85 -23.50 -50.61
C GLU A 497 -13.60 -22.04 -50.20
N VAL A 498 -13.20 -21.81 -48.94
CA VAL A 498 -13.03 -20.50 -48.34
C VAL A 498 -11.56 -20.27 -47.98
N SER A 499 -11.04 -19.12 -48.38
CA SER A 499 -9.76 -18.55 -47.93
C SER A 499 -10.01 -17.67 -46.71
N TYR A 500 -9.09 -17.68 -45.74
CA TYR A 500 -9.26 -16.97 -44.47
C TYR A 500 -8.10 -16.00 -44.26
N THR A 501 -8.41 -14.75 -43.96
CA THR A 501 -7.43 -13.71 -43.61
C THR A 501 -7.76 -13.14 -42.25
N TRP A 502 -6.93 -13.41 -41.26
CA TRP A 502 -7.13 -12.93 -39.89
C TRP A 502 -6.50 -11.56 -39.68
N SER A 503 -7.19 -10.70 -38.95
CA SER A 503 -6.71 -9.39 -38.53
C SER A 503 -7.16 -9.08 -37.10
N SER A 504 -6.45 -8.18 -36.43
CA SER A 504 -6.84 -7.67 -35.12
C SER A 504 -6.48 -6.19 -35.05
N SER A 505 -7.33 -5.41 -34.39
CA SER A 505 -7.07 -3.98 -34.19
C SER A 505 -6.14 -3.70 -33.00
N ASN A 506 -5.93 -4.68 -32.13
CA ASN A 506 -5.24 -4.49 -30.84
C ASN A 506 -4.36 -5.65 -30.40
N LEU A 507 -4.23 -6.70 -31.22
CA LEU A 507 -3.23 -7.75 -31.04
C LEU A 507 -2.23 -7.71 -32.19
N ASN A 508 -0.95 -7.87 -31.86
CA ASN A 508 0.07 -8.14 -32.87
C ASN A 508 -0.04 -9.60 -33.31
N LEU A 509 -0.61 -9.83 -34.49
CA LEU A 509 -0.75 -11.18 -35.03
C LEU A 509 0.50 -11.72 -35.76
N ALA A 510 1.64 -11.01 -35.71
CA ALA A 510 2.85 -11.41 -36.45
C ALA A 510 3.47 -12.73 -35.95
N SER A 511 3.26 -13.10 -34.68
CA SER A 511 3.77 -14.35 -34.07
C SER A 511 2.75 -15.49 -34.07
N VAL A 512 1.60 -15.31 -34.73
CA VAL A 512 0.45 -16.21 -34.62
C VAL A 512 0.54 -17.36 -35.61
N VAL A 513 0.19 -18.57 -35.16
CA VAL A 513 0.11 -19.75 -36.04
C VAL A 513 -1.30 -19.84 -36.63
N THR A 514 -1.40 -19.91 -37.95
CA THR A 514 -2.66 -20.15 -38.65
C THR A 514 -2.55 -21.30 -39.65
N ASN A 515 -3.61 -22.09 -39.77
CA ASN A 515 -3.80 -23.08 -40.84
C ASN A 515 -4.89 -22.62 -41.84
N GLY A 516 -5.13 -21.31 -41.92
CA GLY A 516 -6.28 -20.73 -42.60
C GLY A 516 -7.49 -20.66 -41.67
N ARG A 517 -8.14 -21.80 -41.40
CA ARG A 517 -9.42 -21.84 -40.65
C ARG A 517 -9.27 -21.58 -39.14
N THR A 518 -8.12 -21.90 -38.57
CA THR A 518 -7.80 -21.78 -37.14
C THR A 518 -6.74 -20.72 -36.93
N LEU A 519 -6.90 -19.94 -35.87
CA LEU A 519 -5.93 -18.95 -35.38
C LEU A 519 -5.49 -19.32 -33.97
N VAL A 520 -4.18 -19.46 -33.73
CA VAL A 520 -3.63 -19.73 -32.40
C VAL A 520 -2.85 -18.51 -31.92
N VAL A 521 -3.50 -17.66 -31.13
CA VAL A 521 -2.90 -16.46 -30.56
C VAL A 521 -2.08 -16.85 -29.32
N PRO A 522 -0.75 -16.65 -29.32
CA PRO A 522 0.10 -17.06 -28.22
C PRO A 522 -0.08 -16.15 -27.01
N ALA A 523 0.19 -16.67 -25.81
CA ALA A 523 -0.03 -15.97 -24.52
C ALA A 523 0.68 -14.61 -24.43
N ASP A 524 1.86 -14.49 -25.02
CA ASP A 524 2.67 -13.26 -25.05
C ASP A 524 2.03 -12.13 -25.86
N ALA A 525 1.09 -12.43 -26.76
CA ALA A 525 0.36 -11.42 -27.51
C ALA A 525 -0.67 -10.65 -26.65
N PHE A 526 -0.95 -11.09 -25.41
CA PHE A 526 -1.94 -10.48 -24.51
C PHE A 526 -1.33 -9.55 -23.45
N ALA A 527 -0.01 -9.30 -23.48
CA ALA A 527 0.60 -8.31 -22.59
C ALA A 527 -0.10 -6.96 -22.80
N ASP A 528 -0.83 -6.50 -21.77
CA ASP A 528 -1.56 -5.22 -21.72
C ASP A 528 -2.88 -5.14 -22.51
N VAL A 529 -3.45 -6.27 -22.94
CA VAL A 529 -4.77 -6.29 -23.62
C VAL A 529 -5.86 -6.67 -22.63
N THR A 530 -6.89 -5.82 -22.49
CA THR A 530 -8.08 -6.11 -21.65
C THR A 530 -9.22 -6.74 -22.45
N LEU A 531 -9.24 -6.52 -23.76
CA LEU A 531 -10.25 -7.04 -24.68
C LEU A 531 -9.58 -7.33 -26.02
N ALA A 532 -9.48 -8.58 -26.45
CA ALA A 532 -8.95 -8.92 -27.77
C ALA A 532 -10.04 -8.79 -28.83
N SER A 533 -9.82 -7.97 -29.86
CA SER A 533 -10.74 -7.80 -30.99
C SER A 533 -10.16 -8.41 -32.24
N ILE A 534 -10.74 -9.51 -32.71
CA ILE A 534 -10.20 -10.30 -33.83
C ILE A 534 -11.27 -10.44 -34.91
N THR A 535 -10.86 -10.23 -36.16
CA THR A 535 -11.68 -10.33 -37.36
C THR A 535 -11.08 -11.37 -38.30
N VAL A 536 -11.91 -12.15 -38.98
CA VAL A 536 -11.54 -13.03 -40.09
C VAL A 536 -12.31 -12.61 -41.33
N ALA A 537 -11.57 -12.27 -42.39
CA ALA A 537 -12.12 -12.11 -43.73
C ALA A 537 -12.12 -13.47 -44.44
N MET A 538 -13.26 -13.83 -45.01
CA MET A 538 -13.51 -15.08 -45.72
C MET A 538 -13.72 -14.78 -47.20
N GLY A 539 -12.91 -15.37 -48.08
CA GLY A 539 -13.03 -15.25 -49.54
C GLY A 539 -13.33 -16.59 -50.18
N GLY A 540 -14.45 -16.72 -50.89
CA GLY A 540 -14.85 -17.95 -51.59
C GLY A 540 -14.52 -17.93 -53.08
N ALA A 541 -14.98 -18.95 -53.81
CA ALA A 541 -14.94 -18.91 -55.27
C ALA A 541 -15.84 -17.80 -55.84
N GLY A 542 -15.38 -17.12 -56.91
CA GLY A 542 -16.02 -15.93 -57.47
C GLY A 542 -15.79 -14.66 -56.63
N ASP A 543 -16.64 -13.65 -56.80
CA ASP A 543 -16.60 -12.39 -56.01
C ASP A 543 -17.28 -12.56 -54.62
N SER A 544 -17.22 -13.77 -54.05
CA SER A 544 -17.87 -14.13 -52.80
C SER A 544 -16.97 -13.77 -51.61
N SER A 545 -17.42 -12.88 -50.73
CA SER A 545 -16.68 -12.51 -49.54
C SER A 545 -17.60 -12.31 -48.33
N GLY A 546 -17.02 -12.38 -47.14
CA GLY A 546 -17.70 -12.03 -45.90
C GLY A 546 -16.72 -11.96 -44.75
N ASP A 547 -17.10 -11.25 -43.68
CA ASP A 547 -16.26 -11.08 -42.50
C ASP A 547 -16.98 -11.60 -41.25
N ALA A 548 -16.22 -12.15 -40.31
CA ALA A 548 -16.68 -12.48 -38.96
C ALA A 548 -15.75 -11.83 -37.93
N ALA A 549 -16.29 -11.41 -36.78
CA ALA A 549 -15.51 -10.77 -35.72
C ALA A 549 -15.88 -11.34 -34.35
N ILE A 550 -14.91 -11.37 -33.43
CA ILE A 550 -15.09 -11.76 -32.04
C ILE A 550 -14.33 -10.79 -31.12
N SER A 551 -14.96 -10.44 -30.01
CA SER A 551 -14.35 -9.69 -28.92
C SER A 551 -14.23 -10.61 -27.70
N VAL A 552 -13.01 -10.89 -27.27
CA VAL A 552 -12.75 -11.80 -26.14
C VAL A 552 -12.16 -11.00 -24.98
N PRO A 553 -12.88 -10.84 -23.84
CA PRO A 553 -12.32 -10.17 -22.69
C PRO A 553 -11.18 -11.01 -22.08
N MET A 554 -10.13 -10.34 -21.63
CA MET A 554 -9.01 -10.98 -20.95
C MET A 554 -9.25 -10.93 -19.45
N ALA A 555 -9.05 -12.07 -18.77
CA ALA A 555 -9.04 -12.09 -17.32
C ALA A 555 -7.91 -11.18 -16.85
N GLN A 556 -8.23 -10.17 -16.04
CA GLN A 556 -7.18 -9.32 -15.49
C GLN A 556 -6.24 -10.21 -14.68
N VAL A 557 -4.95 -10.22 -15.07
CA VAL A 557 -3.91 -10.75 -14.19
C VAL A 557 -4.02 -9.90 -12.93
N PRO A 558 -4.27 -10.47 -11.74
CA PRO A 558 -4.36 -9.68 -10.53
C PRO A 558 -3.04 -8.94 -10.36
N GLN A 559 -3.03 -7.66 -10.72
CA GLN A 559 -1.92 -6.79 -10.46
C GLN A 559 -2.06 -6.41 -8.99
N CYS A 560 -1.30 -7.11 -8.14
CA CYS A 560 -0.94 -6.54 -6.86
C CYS A 560 -0.03 -5.33 -7.16
N VAL A 561 -0.64 -4.19 -7.49
CA VAL A 561 0.04 -2.92 -7.36
C VAL A 561 0.20 -2.73 -5.86
N LEU A 562 1.40 -3.04 -5.37
CA LEU A 562 1.86 -2.44 -4.13
C LEU A 562 1.88 -0.95 -4.44
N ASP A 563 0.88 -0.21 -3.96
CA ASP A 563 0.93 1.25 -3.97
C ASP A 563 2.32 1.64 -3.47
N ASP A 564 2.98 2.48 -4.27
CA ASP A 564 4.33 2.99 -4.08
C ASP A 564 4.63 3.15 -2.58
N PRO A 565 5.63 2.45 -2.01
CA PRO A 565 6.03 2.69 -0.65
C PRO A 565 6.59 4.11 -0.62
N SER A 566 5.73 5.09 -0.34
CA SER A 566 6.12 6.38 0.20
C SER A 566 7.20 6.04 1.22
N PRO A 567 8.45 6.52 1.06
CA PRO A 567 9.52 6.15 1.97
C PRO A 567 9.11 6.68 3.34
N LEU A 568 8.53 5.80 4.17
CA LEU A 568 8.51 5.98 5.60
C LEU A 568 9.99 6.12 5.96
N GLN A 569 10.38 7.35 6.30
CA GLN A 569 11.65 7.59 6.96
C GLN A 569 11.66 6.74 8.23
N GLY A 570 12.35 5.62 8.14
CA GLY A 570 12.44 4.61 9.17
C GLY A 570 13.52 3.63 8.79
N PHE A 571 14.75 3.95 9.18
CA PHE A 571 15.90 3.09 9.00
C PHE A 571 15.68 1.74 9.67
N ALA A 572 15.94 0.66 8.94
CA ALA A 572 15.96 -0.70 9.46
C ALA A 572 17.35 -1.04 10.02
N PHE A 573 17.44 -1.29 11.32
CA PHE A 573 18.42 -2.21 11.89
C PHE A 573 17.69 -3.27 12.71
N GLY A 574 17.88 -4.53 12.30
CA GLY A 574 17.78 -5.71 13.15
C GLY A 574 16.48 -5.93 13.96
N GLY A 575 15.47 -6.52 13.32
CA GLY A 575 14.59 -7.51 13.97
C GLY A 575 13.75 -7.04 15.15
N THR A 576 12.73 -6.22 14.89
CA THR A 576 11.41 -6.22 15.58
C THR A 576 10.54 -5.22 14.85
N ASN A 577 9.41 -5.67 14.29
CA ASN A 577 8.45 -4.78 13.61
C ASN A 577 7.58 -4.07 14.66
N PHE A 578 7.46 -2.74 14.56
CA PHE A 578 6.57 -1.93 15.40
C PHE A 578 5.51 -1.23 14.54
N THR A 579 4.27 -1.19 15.02
CA THR A 579 3.18 -0.34 14.52
C THR A 579 3.01 0.83 15.48
N VAL A 580 3.11 2.06 14.99
CA VAL A 580 2.88 3.28 15.79
C VAL A 580 1.42 3.69 15.62
N VAL A 581 0.62 3.63 16.70
CA VAL A 581 -0.69 4.29 16.78
C VAL A 581 -0.51 5.51 17.68
N GLY A 582 -0.54 6.70 17.08
CA GLY A 582 -0.56 7.97 17.79
C GLY A 582 -1.79 8.77 17.39
N SER A 583 -2.71 9.00 18.32
CA SER A 583 -3.79 9.97 18.15
C SER A 583 -3.24 11.38 18.33
N CYS A 584 -3.29 12.21 17.29
CA CYS A 584 -3.11 13.65 17.43
C CYS A 584 -4.37 14.26 18.07
N ALA A 585 -4.26 14.77 19.28
CA ALA A 585 -5.23 15.72 19.81
C ALA A 585 -4.97 17.07 19.13
N GLY A 586 -5.96 17.58 18.39
CA GLY A 586 -5.93 18.91 17.82
C GLY A 586 -6.05 19.98 18.89
N SER A 587 -5.23 21.02 18.77
CA SER A 587 -5.55 22.36 19.27
C SER A 587 -6.60 23.01 18.38
#